data_AF-A0A074VTX7-F1
#
_entry.id   AF-A0A074VTX7-F1
#
_cell.length_a   1.000
_cell.length_b   1.000
_cell.length_c   1.000
_cell.angle_alpha   90.00
_cell.angle_beta   90.00
_cell.angle_gamma   90.00
#
_symmetry.space_group_name_H-M   'P 1'
#
loop_
_entity.id
_entity.type
_entity.pdbx_description
1 polymer ?
#
loop_
_entity_poly.entity_id
_entity_poly.type
_entity_poly.pdbx_seq_one_letter_code
_entity_poly.pdbx_strand_id
1 'polypeptide(L)'
;MNNSTPTPAASGAQEIDLSQYTSDGTGQECMNLITVAQSSETFLEHLTHIFNTRGYAMTAFGRYVNFVNSPPKGYTEYWRHRRVVLPDDPQYLTIGDLYVYGHPSKKPFKSVARFGQHLVSIVLGDLDNCRCVLCDGDGPPPQNPQYPVDPTVPVMH
;
A
#
# COMPACT_ATOMS: atom_id res chain seq x y z
N MET A 1 9.36 -15.46 -25.41
CA MET A 1 10.58 -15.20 -24.61
C MET A 1 10.66 -13.70 -24.39
N ASN A 2 9.98 -13.22 -23.36
CA ASN A 2 9.91 -11.83 -22.94
C ASN A 2 10.84 -11.70 -21.73
N ASN A 3 12.06 -11.20 -22.00
CA ASN A 3 13.02 -10.80 -20.99
C ASN A 3 12.47 -9.54 -20.28
N SER A 4 11.96 -9.71 -19.08
CA SER A 4 11.87 -8.61 -18.12
C SER A 4 13.20 -8.54 -17.40
N THR A 5 14.04 -7.59 -17.80
CA THR A 5 15.28 -7.25 -17.10
C THR A 5 14.92 -6.81 -15.68
N PRO A 6 15.51 -7.41 -14.61
CA PRO A 6 15.39 -6.84 -13.28
C PRO A 6 16.04 -5.47 -13.29
N THR A 7 15.34 -4.46 -12.78
CA THR A 7 15.97 -3.16 -12.55
C THR A 7 17.15 -3.39 -11.61
N PRO A 8 18.38 -2.96 -11.93
CA PRO A 8 19.51 -3.17 -11.04
C PRO A 8 19.23 -2.44 -9.73
N ALA A 9 19.33 -3.15 -8.61
CA ALA A 9 19.36 -2.54 -7.29
C ALA A 9 20.36 -1.37 -7.33
N ALA A 10 19.91 -0.18 -6.92
CA ALA A 10 20.77 0.99 -6.90
C ALA A 10 22.02 0.67 -6.08
N SER A 11 23.18 0.63 -6.73
CA SER A 11 24.49 0.47 -6.09
C SER A 11 24.60 1.46 -4.92
N GLY A 12 24.57 0.94 -3.69
CA GLY A 12 24.56 1.74 -2.45
C GLY A 12 23.27 1.67 -1.59
N ALA A 13 22.23 0.97 -2.02
CA ALA A 13 21.04 0.74 -1.20
C ALA A 13 21.34 -0.22 -0.04
N GLN A 14 20.82 0.10 1.15
CA GLN A 14 20.94 -0.77 2.32
C GLN A 14 19.95 -1.92 2.25
N GLU A 15 20.42 -3.15 2.44
CA GLU A 15 19.53 -4.31 2.58
C GLU A 15 18.88 -4.33 3.96
N ILE A 16 17.56 -4.45 3.98
CA ILE A 16 16.75 -4.46 5.21
C ILE A 16 15.86 -5.70 5.20
N ASP A 17 15.99 -6.53 6.23
CA ASP A 17 15.09 -7.65 6.49
C ASP A 17 13.99 -7.21 7.45
N LEU A 18 12.77 -7.08 6.94
CA LEU A 18 11.62 -6.60 7.71
C LEU A 18 11.13 -7.60 8.76
N SER A 19 11.52 -8.88 8.67
CA SER A 19 11.17 -9.88 9.67
C SER A 19 11.88 -9.70 11.01
N GLN A 20 12.96 -8.89 11.03
CA GLN A 20 13.74 -8.59 12.23
C GLN A 20 13.09 -7.52 13.12
N TYR A 21 12.06 -6.83 12.64
CA TYR A 21 11.35 -5.79 13.38
C TYR A 21 10.15 -6.36 14.12
N THR A 22 9.84 -5.82 15.29
CA THR A 22 8.61 -6.18 16.02
C THR A 22 7.41 -5.67 15.23
N SER A 23 6.53 -6.59 14.83
CA SER A 23 5.37 -6.30 14.00
C SER A 23 4.07 -6.51 14.77
N ASP A 24 3.09 -5.65 14.50
CA ASP A 24 1.70 -5.73 14.97
C ASP A 24 0.78 -6.53 14.02
N GLY A 25 1.36 -7.13 12.97
CA GLY A 25 0.60 -7.89 11.98
C GLY A 25 -0.12 -9.08 12.59
N THR A 26 -1.41 -9.20 12.33
CA THR A 26 -2.26 -10.23 12.93
C THR A 26 -2.37 -11.51 12.11
N GLY A 27 -1.72 -11.60 10.94
CA GLY A 27 -1.84 -12.73 10.03
C GLY A 27 -3.24 -12.88 9.43
N GLN A 28 -3.98 -11.77 9.31
CA GLN A 28 -5.31 -11.80 8.71
C GLN A 28 -5.19 -12.07 7.21
N GLU A 29 -5.89 -13.08 6.75
CA GLU A 29 -6.01 -13.39 5.33
C GLU A 29 -7.24 -12.70 4.71
N CYS A 30 -7.21 -12.52 3.39
CA CYS A 30 -8.40 -12.08 2.67
C CYS A 30 -9.35 -13.27 2.46
N MET A 31 -10.56 -13.21 3.02
CA MET A 31 -11.57 -14.27 2.90
C MET A 31 -12.33 -14.28 1.56
N ASN A 32 -11.90 -13.52 0.54
CA ASN A 32 -12.63 -13.37 -0.72
C ASN A 32 -12.07 -14.27 -1.83
N LEU A 33 -12.95 -14.95 -2.57
CA LEU A 33 -12.58 -15.87 -3.67
C LEU A 33 -11.90 -15.20 -4.89
N ILE A 34 -11.87 -13.86 -4.93
CA ILE A 34 -11.31 -13.08 -6.05
C ILE A 34 -9.96 -12.42 -5.72
N THR A 35 -9.36 -12.76 -4.58
CA THR A 35 -8.05 -12.25 -4.16
C THR A 35 -6.98 -13.32 -4.23
N VAL A 36 -5.82 -12.97 -4.78
CA VAL A 36 -4.66 -13.85 -4.91
C VAL A 36 -3.52 -13.28 -4.08
N ALA A 37 -3.05 -14.05 -3.09
CA ALA A 37 -1.88 -13.68 -2.30
C ALA A 37 -0.65 -13.53 -3.22
N GLN A 38 0.09 -12.44 -3.05
CA GLN A 38 1.36 -12.23 -3.74
C GLN A 38 2.47 -13.00 -3.03
N SER A 39 3.54 -13.33 -3.75
CA SER A 39 4.74 -13.89 -3.12
C SER A 39 5.41 -12.85 -2.24
N SER A 40 6.20 -13.32 -1.27
CA SER A 40 7.04 -12.44 -0.43
C SER A 40 7.95 -11.56 -1.28
N GLU A 41 8.55 -12.11 -2.34
CA GLU A 41 9.45 -11.39 -3.24
C GLU A 41 8.74 -10.21 -3.92
N THR A 42 7.59 -10.46 -4.56
CA THR A 42 6.80 -9.41 -5.21
C THR A 42 6.36 -8.32 -4.22
N PHE A 43 5.95 -8.71 -3.01
CA PHE A 43 5.57 -7.73 -1.99
C PHE A 43 6.78 -6.87 -1.55
N LEU A 44 7.96 -7.47 -1.39
CA LEU A 44 9.19 -6.75 -1.05
C LEU A 44 9.66 -5.82 -2.17
N GLU A 45 9.51 -6.21 -3.44
CA GLU A 45 9.75 -5.35 -4.59
C GLU A 45 8.85 -4.12 -4.57
N HIS A 46 7.54 -4.31 -4.37
CA HIS A 46 6.58 -3.21 -4.26
C HIS A 46 6.89 -2.28 -3.08
N LEU A 47 7.24 -2.85 -1.91
CA LEU A 47 7.65 -2.08 -0.74
C LEU A 47 8.91 -1.27 -1.02
N THR A 48 9.92 -1.87 -1.62
CA THR A 48 11.19 -1.22 -1.96
C THR A 48 10.94 -0.04 -2.89
N HIS A 49 10.16 -0.26 -3.95
CA HIS A 49 9.79 0.80 -4.89
C HIS A 49 9.07 1.95 -4.19
N ILE A 50 8.04 1.65 -3.38
CA ILE A 50 7.26 2.67 -2.67
C ILE A 50 8.10 3.41 -1.63
N PHE A 51 8.94 2.72 -0.86
CA PHE A 51 9.76 3.34 0.17
C PHE A 51 10.74 4.35 -0.40
N ASN A 52 11.39 3.98 -1.50
CA ASN A 52 12.36 4.82 -2.16
C ASN A 52 11.70 5.99 -2.91
N THR A 53 10.55 5.78 -3.56
CA THR A 53 9.89 6.83 -4.36
C THR A 53 9.06 7.81 -3.54
N ARG A 54 8.52 7.39 -2.38
CA ARG A 54 7.71 8.24 -1.49
C ARG A 54 8.51 8.95 -0.40
N GLY A 55 9.82 8.73 -0.33
CA GLY A 55 10.71 9.32 0.67
C GLY A 55 10.69 8.62 2.03
N TYR A 56 9.90 7.55 2.21
CA TYR A 56 9.86 6.80 3.47
C TYR A 56 11.22 6.19 3.84
N ALA A 57 12.01 5.76 2.84
CA ALA A 57 13.36 5.26 3.07
C ALA A 57 14.27 6.32 3.71
N MET A 58 14.18 7.56 3.23
CA MET A 58 14.94 8.68 3.81
C MET A 58 14.46 9.01 5.22
N THR A 59 13.16 8.97 5.49
CA THR A 59 12.60 9.21 6.82
C THR A 59 13.03 8.15 7.83
N ALA A 60 12.96 6.87 7.46
CA ALA A 60 13.21 5.76 8.38
C ALA A 60 14.71 5.40 8.52
N PHE A 61 15.50 5.56 7.45
CA PHE A 61 16.88 5.07 7.39
C PHE A 61 17.92 6.11 6.94
N GLY A 62 17.48 7.29 6.46
CA GLY A 62 18.37 8.32 5.94
C GLY A 62 19.05 7.97 4.62
N ARG A 63 18.62 6.89 3.94
CA ARG A 63 19.17 6.41 2.66
C ARG A 63 18.16 5.53 1.92
N TYR A 64 18.44 5.22 0.66
CA TYR A 64 17.68 4.23 -0.10
C TYR A 64 17.88 2.82 0.45
N VAL A 65 16.83 2.01 0.35
CA VAL A 65 16.81 0.64 0.88
C VAL A 65 16.45 -0.38 -0.20
N ASN A 66 16.79 -1.63 0.07
CA ASN A 66 16.32 -2.81 -0.64
C ASN A 66 15.76 -3.77 0.40
N PHE A 67 14.46 -4.07 0.36
CA PHE A 67 13.87 -5.02 1.32
C PHE A 67 14.12 -6.45 0.86
N VAL A 68 14.61 -7.29 1.77
CA VAL A 68 15.05 -8.67 1.47
C VAL A 68 14.44 -9.68 2.44
N ASN A 69 14.58 -10.97 2.10
CA ASN A 69 14.15 -12.15 2.87
C ASN A 69 12.64 -12.29 3.08
N SER A 70 12.03 -11.41 3.88
CA SER A 70 10.64 -11.58 4.31
C SER A 70 9.93 -10.26 4.63
N PRO A 71 8.62 -10.13 4.32
CA PRO A 71 7.82 -8.99 4.73
C PRO A 71 7.66 -8.90 6.25
N PRO A 72 7.10 -7.77 6.76
CA PRO A 72 6.74 -7.65 8.17
C PRO A 72 5.81 -8.79 8.59
N LYS A 73 6.12 -9.42 9.73
CA LYS A 73 5.40 -10.61 10.20
C LYS A 73 3.90 -10.33 10.31
N GLY A 74 3.08 -11.21 9.74
CA GLY A 74 1.63 -11.12 9.83
C GLY A 74 0.96 -10.15 8.85
N TYR A 75 1.73 -9.56 7.92
CA TYR A 75 1.21 -8.81 6.77
C TYR A 75 1.35 -9.59 5.47
N THR A 76 0.37 -9.44 4.59
CA THR A 76 0.37 -10.08 3.26
C THR A 76 -0.29 -9.18 2.24
N GLU A 77 0.34 -9.08 1.05
CA GLU A 77 -0.22 -8.40 -0.09
C GLU A 77 -1.11 -9.34 -0.92
N TYR A 78 -2.26 -8.82 -1.36
CA TYR A 78 -3.20 -9.54 -2.21
C TYR A 78 -3.53 -8.70 -3.43
N TRP A 79 -3.51 -9.34 -4.59
CA TRP A 79 -4.11 -8.80 -5.81
C TRP A 79 -5.60 -9.11 -5.83
N ARG A 80 -6.45 -8.09 -5.91
CA ARG A 80 -7.91 -8.25 -6.03
C ARG A 80 -8.35 -8.03 -7.46
N HIS A 81 -8.88 -9.06 -8.10
CA HIS A 81 -9.45 -8.95 -9.44
C HIS A 81 -10.78 -8.20 -9.43
N ARG A 82 -10.94 -7.23 -10.34
CA ARG A 82 -12.20 -6.57 -10.66
C ARG A 82 -12.48 -6.78 -12.14
N ARG A 83 -13.64 -7.35 -12.45
CA ARG A 83 -14.15 -7.36 -13.82
C ARG A 83 -14.77 -6.01 -14.12
N VAL A 84 -14.27 -5.35 -15.16
CA VAL A 84 -14.88 -4.15 -15.72
C VAL A 84 -15.42 -4.52 -17.09
N VAL A 85 -16.70 -4.24 -17.31
CA VAL A 85 -17.35 -4.32 -18.62
C VAL A 85 -17.26 -2.93 -19.22
N LEU A 86 -16.61 -2.80 -20.37
CA LEU A 86 -16.63 -1.55 -21.12
C LEU A 86 -17.95 -1.46 -21.90
N PRO A 87 -18.59 -0.28 -21.98
CA PRO A 87 -19.87 -0.12 -22.66
C PRO A 87 -19.86 -0.60 -24.12
N ASP A 88 -18.71 -0.49 -24.80
CA ASP A 88 -18.56 -0.75 -26.23
C ASP A 88 -17.65 -1.94 -26.57
N ASP A 89 -17.14 -2.69 -25.57
CA ASP A 89 -16.29 -3.87 -25.79
C ASP A 89 -16.75 -5.02 -24.86
N PRO A 90 -17.28 -6.13 -25.41
CA PRO A 90 -17.71 -7.30 -24.63
C PRO A 90 -16.54 -8.06 -23.98
N GLN A 91 -15.28 -7.66 -24.22
CA GLN A 91 -14.14 -8.21 -23.49
C GLN A 91 -14.08 -7.64 -22.07
N TYR A 92 -14.09 -8.53 -21.09
CA TYR A 92 -13.84 -8.16 -19.70
C TYR A 92 -12.40 -7.70 -19.53
N LEU A 93 -12.21 -6.42 -19.17
CA LEU A 93 -10.94 -5.99 -18.61
C LEU A 93 -10.86 -6.48 -17.16
N THR A 94 -9.84 -7.28 -16.87
CA THR A 94 -9.48 -7.62 -15.50
C THR A 94 -8.54 -6.53 -15.00
N ILE A 95 -9.11 -5.54 -14.33
CA ILE A 95 -8.34 -4.53 -13.58
C ILE A 95 -8.18 -5.07 -12.17
N GLY A 96 -7.02 -4.87 -11.55
CA GLY A 96 -6.84 -5.26 -10.16
C GLY A 96 -6.20 -4.17 -9.32
N ASP A 97 -6.55 -4.24 -8.03
CA ASP A 97 -6.04 -3.36 -7.00
C ASP A 97 -5.21 -4.22 -6.03
N LEU A 98 -4.06 -3.71 -5.60
CA LEU A 98 -3.25 -4.33 -4.56
C LEU A 98 -3.72 -3.88 -3.18
N TYR A 99 -3.94 -4.83 -2.29
CA TYR A 99 -4.31 -4.59 -0.89
C TYR A 99 -3.31 -5.25 0.04
N VAL A 100 -3.04 -4.62 1.17
CA VAL A 100 -2.22 -5.23 2.23
C VAL A 100 -3.11 -5.51 3.44
N TYR A 101 -3.18 -6.78 3.84
CA TYR A 101 -3.90 -7.26 5.03
C TYR A 101 -2.92 -7.52 6.17
N GLY A 102 -3.44 -7.54 7.40
CA GLY A 102 -2.65 -7.82 8.61
C GLY A 102 -2.80 -6.78 9.71
N HIS A 103 -3.35 -5.59 9.42
CA HIS A 103 -3.45 -4.51 10.42
C HIS A 103 -4.37 -4.88 11.60
N PRO A 104 -4.04 -4.51 12.86
CA PRO A 104 -4.86 -4.79 14.04
C PRO A 104 -6.33 -4.38 13.95
N SER A 105 -6.64 -3.29 13.23
CA SER A 105 -8.01 -2.80 13.00
C SER A 105 -8.88 -3.72 12.13
N LYS A 106 -8.32 -4.80 11.60
CA LYS A 106 -8.95 -5.78 10.70
C LYS A 106 -9.38 -5.25 9.33
N LYS A 107 -9.07 -4.00 9.02
CA LYS A 107 -9.26 -3.38 7.70
C LYS A 107 -7.98 -3.52 6.86
N PRO A 108 -8.08 -3.73 5.54
CA PRO A 108 -6.91 -3.72 4.67
C PRO A 108 -6.47 -2.30 4.29
N PHE A 109 -5.18 -2.13 4.03
CA PHE A 109 -4.68 -0.99 3.28
C PHE A 109 -5.05 -1.16 1.81
N LYS A 110 -5.62 -0.12 1.19
CA LYS A 110 -6.04 -0.14 -0.22
C LYS A 110 -4.91 0.06 -1.24
N SER A 111 -3.66 0.04 -0.77
CA SER A 111 -2.44 0.06 -1.60
C SER A 111 -1.20 -0.14 -0.70
N VAL A 112 -0.10 -0.58 -1.31
CA VAL A 112 1.23 -0.64 -0.66
C VAL A 112 1.69 0.74 -0.21
N ALA A 113 1.37 1.80 -0.97
CA ALA A 113 1.71 3.18 -0.61
C ALA A 113 1.09 3.64 0.72
N ARG A 114 -0.17 3.23 0.99
CA ARG A 114 -0.84 3.52 2.27
C ARG A 114 -0.26 2.68 3.41
N PHE A 115 0.06 1.42 3.13
CA PHE A 115 0.76 0.57 4.10
C PHE A 115 2.14 1.12 4.45
N GLY A 116 2.86 1.73 3.49
CA GLY A 116 4.20 2.25 3.70
C GLY A 116 4.32 3.24 4.86
N GLN A 117 3.32 4.08 5.09
CA GLN A 117 3.28 4.98 6.25
C GLN A 117 3.19 4.22 7.58
N HIS A 118 2.40 3.14 7.62
CA HIS A 118 2.34 2.25 8.79
C HIS A 118 3.66 1.52 9.00
N LEU A 119 4.26 1.03 7.90
CA LEU A 119 5.54 0.35 7.95
C LEU A 119 6.64 1.27 8.51
N VAL A 120 6.66 2.57 8.20
CA VAL A 120 7.59 3.52 8.85
C VAL A 120 7.50 3.44 10.38
N SER A 121 6.29 3.39 10.94
CA SER A 121 6.10 3.30 12.40
C SER A 121 6.57 1.95 12.95
N ILE A 122 6.40 0.86 12.20
CA ILE A 122 6.96 -0.47 12.55
C ILE A 122 8.49 -0.41 12.62
N VAL A 123 9.16 0.13 11.59
CA VAL A 123 10.64 0.15 11.56
C VAL A 123 11.24 1.13 12.58
N LEU A 124 10.53 2.20 12.93
CA LEU A 124 10.93 3.11 14.01
C LEU A 124 10.59 2.59 15.41
N GLY A 125 9.77 1.52 15.50
CA GLY A 125 9.29 0.99 16.78
C GLY A 125 8.30 1.92 17.51
N ASP A 126 7.60 2.78 16.78
CA ASP A 126 6.72 3.83 17.31
C ASP A 126 5.27 3.65 16.85
N LEU A 127 4.71 2.46 17.13
CA LEU A 127 3.34 2.12 16.73
C LEU A 127 2.28 2.89 17.53
N ASP A 128 2.57 3.27 18.77
CA ASP A 128 1.65 4.01 19.64
C ASP A 128 1.32 5.40 19.10
N ASN A 129 2.23 6.00 18.32
CA ASN A 129 2.04 7.30 17.67
C ASN A 129 1.82 7.17 16.15
N CYS A 130 1.51 5.97 15.64
CA CYS A 130 1.30 5.78 14.21
C CYS A 130 0.13 6.61 13.68
N ARG A 131 0.39 7.42 12.64
CA ARG A 131 -0.58 8.30 11.98
C ARG A 131 -1.07 7.76 10.63
N CYS A 132 -0.99 6.44 10.43
CA CYS A 132 -1.45 5.86 9.18
C CYS A 132 -2.97 5.96 9.05
N VAL A 133 -3.48 5.82 7.83
CA VAL A 133 -4.93 5.89 7.52
C VAL A 133 -5.81 4.91 8.32
N LEU A 134 -5.23 3.86 8.91
CA LEU A 134 -5.97 2.90 9.74
C LEU A 134 -5.82 3.13 11.25
N CYS A 135 -4.73 3.78 11.71
CA CYS A 135 -4.47 4.12 13.11
C CYS A 135 -5.15 5.43 13.53
N ASP A 136 -5.17 6.43 12.64
CA ASP A 136 -5.86 7.71 12.87
C ASP A 136 -7.40 7.60 12.78
N GLY A 137 -7.92 6.39 12.57
CA GLY A 137 -9.30 6.15 12.15
C GLY A 137 -9.51 6.54 10.69
N ASP A 138 -10.56 6.04 10.05
CA ASP A 138 -11.08 6.72 8.87
C ASP A 138 -11.40 8.14 9.35
N GLY A 139 -10.56 9.13 9.01
CA GLY A 139 -10.93 10.53 9.19
C GLY A 139 -12.34 10.76 8.63
N PRO A 140 -13.07 11.80 9.08
CA PRO A 140 -14.42 12.05 8.60
C PRO A 140 -14.47 11.89 7.07
N PRO A 141 -15.52 11.24 6.51
CA PRO A 141 -15.61 11.01 5.06
C PRO A 141 -15.26 12.31 4.36
N PRO A 142 -14.56 12.28 3.20
CA PRO A 142 -14.16 13.50 2.51
C PRO A 142 -15.39 14.40 2.48
N GLN A 143 -15.33 15.52 3.21
CA GLN A 143 -16.37 16.53 3.08
C GLN A 143 -16.32 16.84 1.59
N ASN A 144 -17.44 16.57 0.91
CA ASN A 144 -17.65 16.98 -0.47
C ASN A 144 -17.02 18.37 -0.57
N PRO A 145 -16.01 18.62 -1.43
CA PRO A 145 -15.42 19.94 -1.49
C PRO A 145 -16.59 20.89 -1.70
N GLN A 146 -16.92 21.66 -0.67
CA GLN A 146 -17.73 22.85 -0.87
C GLN A 146 -16.82 23.72 -1.71
N TYR A 147 -16.92 23.54 -3.03
CA TYR A 147 -16.59 24.59 -3.95
C TYR A 147 -17.23 25.86 -3.37
N PRO A 148 -16.47 26.94 -3.20
CA PRO A 148 -17.06 28.22 -2.85
C PRO A 148 -18.22 28.43 -3.83
N VAL A 149 -19.44 28.46 -3.30
CA VAL A 149 -20.58 28.92 -4.08
C VAL A 149 -20.29 30.38 -4.37
N ASP A 150 -19.81 30.65 -5.58
CA ASP A 150 -19.66 32.00 -6.08
C ASP A 150 -21.06 32.64 -6.05
N PRO A 151 -21.29 33.67 -5.23
CA PRO A 151 -22.60 34.29 -5.08
C PRO A 151 -23.05 35.04 -6.36
N THR A 152 -22.25 35.04 -7.43
CA THR A 152 -22.53 35.80 -8.65
C THR A 152 -23.24 35.03 -9.76
N VAL A 153 -23.55 33.74 -9.60
CA VAL A 153 -24.28 32.98 -10.64
C VAL A 153 -25.77 32.90 -10.31
N PRO A 154 -26.67 33.63 -11.01
CA PRO A 154 -28.09 33.56 -10.77
C PRO A 154 -28.67 32.21 -11.23
N VAL A 155 -29.36 31.52 -10.31
CA VAL A 155 -30.13 30.31 -10.61
C VAL A 155 -31.42 30.73 -11.33
N MET A 156 -31.51 30.46 -12.62
CA MET A 156 -32.76 30.61 -13.37
C MET A 156 -33.71 29.46 -12.99
N HIS A 157 -34.91 29.81 -12.50
CA HIS A 157 -36.05 28.91 -12.31
C HIS A 157 -36.84 28.77 -13.61
#